data_AF-A0A317VGG2-F1
#
_entry.id   AF-A0A317VGG2-F1
#
_cell.length_a   1.000
_cell.length_b   1.000
_cell.length_c   1.000
_cell.angle_alpha   90.00
_cell.angle_beta   90.00
_cell.angle_gamma   90.00
#
_symmetry.space_group_name_H-M   'P 1'
#
loop_
_entity.id
_entity.type
_entity.pdbx_description
1 polymer ?
#
loop_
_entity_poly.entity_id
_entity_poly.type
_entity_poly.pdbx_seq_one_letter_code
_entity_poly.pdbx_strand_id
1 'polypeptide(L)'
;MEQVYSKASNMAILVVTFNYRNQIMVIRWVKTHISKFGGDPNHIVIGGDSAGAASITFLLSAYGANDEGLFHAAAAESQSFGPVRTIDQSQFAYNSLVIRTGCAHRISPYALLVPVIHLRQVVKSDIRELALDEGIGFPHSGVFATAGMNGWNYYYAVEDPAAEASGEGVRAIRWKPMPSGDPMMQGYWTSSIKSFDPNPHRHPGSPEWKTWGDREDYSRIFIRTNHTVMETVPVAQRERCDHWVSIGTDLSQ
;
A
#
# COMPACT_ATOMS: atom_id res chain seq x y z
N MET A 1 -9.94 -16.54 -1.42
CA MET A 1 -9.32 -16.14 -0.15
C MET A 1 -8.21 -17.15 0.20
N GLU A 2 -7.39 -17.57 -0.78
CA GLU A 2 -6.82 -18.94 -0.71
C GLU A 2 -5.46 -19.16 -1.40
N GLN A 3 -4.65 -18.14 -1.70
CA GLN A 3 -3.40 -18.41 -2.44
C GLN A 3 -2.16 -17.57 -2.07
N VAL A 4 -2.02 -17.15 -0.80
CA VAL A 4 -0.79 -16.46 -0.32
C VAL A 4 -0.12 -17.18 0.85
N TYR A 5 -0.63 -18.34 1.28
CA TYR A 5 -0.07 -19.11 2.42
C TYR A 5 1.02 -20.13 2.04
N SER A 6 1.39 -20.25 0.76
CA SER A 6 2.17 -21.40 0.28
C SER A 6 3.56 -21.00 -0.24
N LYS A 7 4.59 -21.51 0.45
CA LYS A 7 6.03 -21.59 0.09
C LYS A 7 6.99 -20.48 0.55
N ALA A 8 6.85 -20.03 1.79
CA ALA A 8 8.02 -19.64 2.57
C ALA A 8 7.89 -20.25 3.97
N SER A 9 8.54 -21.40 4.18
CA SER A 9 8.75 -21.94 5.52
C SER A 9 9.35 -20.81 6.38
N ASN A 10 8.70 -20.48 7.50
CA ASN A 10 9.05 -19.42 8.46
C ASN A 10 8.44 -18.01 8.23
N MET A 11 7.38 -17.84 7.42
CA MET A 11 6.92 -16.49 7.04
C MET A 11 5.40 -16.33 6.98
N ALA A 12 4.89 -15.23 7.55
CA ALA A 12 3.48 -14.82 7.46
C ALA A 12 3.37 -13.52 6.65
N ILE A 13 2.56 -13.54 5.59
CA ILE A 13 2.28 -12.37 4.75
C ILE A 13 0.79 -12.09 4.80
N LEU A 14 0.42 -10.87 5.16
CA LEU A 14 -0.96 -10.41 5.12
C LEU A 14 -1.12 -9.33 4.04
N VAL A 15 -2.04 -9.57 3.10
CA VAL A 15 -2.49 -8.59 2.10
C VAL A 15 -3.76 -7.91 2.63
N VAL A 16 -3.76 -6.59 2.60
CA VAL A 16 -4.63 -5.73 3.42
C VAL A 16 -5.60 -4.92 2.53
N THR A 17 -6.92 -4.90 2.81
CA THR A 17 -7.90 -4.05 2.08
C THR A 17 -8.96 -3.36 2.97
N PHE A 18 -9.26 -2.10 2.62
CA PHE A 18 -10.27 -1.09 3.04
C PHE A 18 -11.05 -1.05 4.38
N ASN A 19 -10.86 -1.96 5.34
CA ASN A 19 -11.40 -1.76 6.69
C ASN A 19 -10.31 -1.96 7.76
N TYR A 20 -9.78 -0.85 8.27
CA TYR A 20 -8.65 -0.85 9.21
C TYR A 20 -8.93 -1.65 10.49
N ARG A 21 -10.16 -1.64 11.01
CA ARG A 21 -10.53 -2.46 12.18
C ARG A 21 -10.44 -3.94 11.86
N ASN A 22 -10.93 -4.36 10.70
CA ASN A 22 -10.82 -5.76 10.26
C ASN A 22 -9.36 -6.15 10.03
N GLN A 23 -8.56 -5.26 9.46
CA GLN A 23 -7.14 -5.52 9.21
C GLN A 23 -6.39 -5.75 10.52
N ILE A 24 -6.58 -4.88 11.52
CA ILE A 24 -5.99 -5.05 12.86
C ILE A 24 -6.45 -6.35 13.51
N MET A 25 -7.73 -6.70 13.39
CA MET A 25 -8.23 -7.99 13.88
C MET A 25 -7.55 -9.18 13.21
N VAL A 26 -7.33 -9.11 11.89
CA VAL A 26 -6.64 -10.17 11.16
C VAL A 26 -5.16 -10.24 11.56
N ILE A 27 -4.48 -9.11 11.74
CA ILE A 27 -3.09 -9.10 12.20
C ILE A 27 -2.99 -9.71 13.61
N ARG A 28 -3.90 -9.37 14.53
CA ARG A 28 -3.99 -10.00 15.86
C ARG A 28 -4.24 -11.50 15.77
N TRP A 29 -5.11 -11.92 14.85
CA TRP A 29 -5.36 -13.35 14.60
C TRP A 29 -4.09 -14.05 14.09
N VAL A 30 -3.38 -13.46 13.13
CA VAL A 30 -2.10 -13.98 12.61
C VAL A 30 -1.08 -14.08 13.74
N LYS A 31 -0.85 -12.99 14.50
CA LYS A 31 0.04 -12.98 15.67
C LYS A 31 -0.27 -14.10 16.65
N THR A 32 -1.56 -14.41 16.86
CA THR A 32 -2.00 -15.46 17.80
C THR A 32 -1.86 -16.87 17.24
N HIS A 33 -2.04 -17.07 15.92
CA HIS A 33 -2.23 -18.41 15.33
C HIS A 33 -1.13 -18.86 14.38
N ILE A 34 -0.25 -17.97 13.92
CA ILE A 34 0.69 -18.29 12.84
C ILE A 34 1.71 -19.38 13.22
N SER A 35 2.02 -19.52 14.50
CA SER A 35 2.88 -20.61 14.99
C SER A 35 2.34 -21.99 14.63
N LYS A 36 1.01 -22.15 14.50
CA LYS A 36 0.37 -23.41 14.07
C LYS A 36 0.62 -23.75 12.61
N PHE A 37 1.03 -22.77 11.79
CA PHE A 37 1.35 -22.92 10.37
C PHE A 37 2.87 -22.91 10.12
N GLY A 38 3.69 -22.92 11.18
CA GLY A 38 5.15 -22.87 11.07
C GLY A 38 5.72 -21.47 10.79
N GLY A 39 4.93 -20.41 10.98
CA GLY A 39 5.44 -19.03 10.96
C GLY A 39 5.79 -18.54 12.37
N ASP A 40 6.66 -17.54 12.46
CA ASP A 40 7.08 -16.94 13.73
C ASP A 40 6.19 -15.73 14.06
N PRO A 41 5.45 -15.72 15.18
CA PRO A 41 4.66 -14.56 15.59
C PRO A 41 5.53 -13.33 15.89
N ASN A 42 6.82 -13.49 16.20
CA ASN A 42 7.76 -12.39 16.40
C ASN A 42 8.48 -11.98 15.11
N HIS A 43 8.06 -12.53 13.97
CA HIS A 43 8.54 -12.16 12.66
C HIS A 43 7.37 -12.04 11.68
N ILE A 44 6.73 -10.88 11.74
CA ILE A 44 5.55 -10.56 10.91
C ILE A 44 5.87 -9.33 10.07
N VAL A 45 5.70 -9.47 8.76
CA VAL A 45 5.83 -8.37 7.80
C VAL A 45 4.49 -8.16 7.12
N ILE A 46 3.99 -6.93 7.16
CA ILE A 46 2.74 -6.56 6.48
C ILE A 46 3.05 -5.93 5.12
N GLY A 47 2.29 -6.32 4.11
CA GLY A 47 2.47 -5.86 2.74
C GLY A 47 1.15 -5.35 2.15
N GLY A 48 1.21 -4.25 1.40
CA GLY A 48 0.04 -3.70 0.72
C GLY A 48 0.41 -3.12 -0.63
N ASP A 49 -0.52 -3.23 -1.57
CA ASP A 49 -0.47 -2.64 -2.92
C ASP A 49 -1.65 -1.67 -3.08
N SER A 50 -1.44 -0.54 -3.76
CA SER A 50 -2.48 0.45 -4.07
C SER A 50 -3.16 0.97 -2.79
N ALA A 51 -4.48 0.82 -2.67
CA ALA A 51 -5.19 1.13 -1.43
C ALA A 51 -4.77 0.28 -0.21
N GLY A 52 -4.21 -0.90 -0.45
CA GLY A 52 -3.56 -1.70 0.59
C GLY A 52 -2.30 -1.04 1.11
N ALA A 53 -1.50 -0.40 0.26
CA ALA A 53 -0.31 0.35 0.67
C ALA A 53 -0.67 1.64 1.43
N ALA A 54 -1.79 2.30 1.09
CA ALA A 54 -2.36 3.35 1.93
C ALA A 54 -2.80 2.78 3.29
N SER A 55 -3.39 1.58 3.31
CA SER A 55 -3.73 0.90 4.58
C SER A 55 -2.51 0.63 5.45
N ILE A 56 -1.37 0.24 4.88
CA ILE A 56 -0.09 0.11 5.60
C ILE A 56 0.29 1.44 6.28
N THR A 57 0.14 2.56 5.57
CA THR A 57 0.42 3.90 6.13
C THR A 57 -0.49 4.23 7.32
N PHE A 58 -1.78 3.92 7.23
CA PHE A 58 -2.72 4.09 8.34
C PHE A 58 -2.43 3.13 9.51
N LEU A 59 -1.99 1.90 9.24
CA LEU A 59 -1.63 0.93 10.28
C LEU A 59 -0.37 1.37 11.05
N LEU A 60 0.61 1.97 10.37
CA LEU A 60 1.83 2.50 10.99
C LEU A 60 1.55 3.71 11.90
N SER A 61 0.51 4.48 11.60
CA SER A 61 0.09 5.66 12.38
C SER A 61 -1.08 5.39 13.34
N ALA A 62 -1.64 4.18 13.32
CA ALA A 62 -2.82 3.82 14.09
C ALA A 62 -2.59 4.02 15.60
N TYR A 63 -3.61 4.54 16.27
CA TYR A 63 -3.63 4.75 17.73
C TYR A 63 -2.41 5.52 18.28
N GLY A 64 -1.87 6.48 17.51
CA GLY A 64 -0.71 7.27 17.91
C GLY A 64 0.61 6.51 17.79
N ALA A 65 0.72 5.62 16.78
CA ALA A 65 1.86 4.73 16.57
C ALA A 65 2.12 3.78 17.76
N ASN A 66 1.05 3.31 18.40
CA ASN A 66 1.17 2.30 19.45
C ASN A 66 1.61 0.96 18.85
N ASP A 67 2.84 0.57 19.13
CA ASP A 67 3.40 -0.72 18.74
C ASP A 67 2.84 -1.82 19.67
N GLU A 68 1.65 -2.32 19.34
CA GLU A 68 1.09 -3.53 19.97
C GLU A 68 1.93 -4.80 19.65
N GLY A 69 3.12 -4.68 19.06
CA GLY A 69 4.01 -5.79 18.67
C GLY A 69 3.39 -6.67 17.57
N LEU A 70 2.48 -6.09 16.78
CA LEU A 70 1.65 -6.79 15.82
C LEU A 70 2.39 -7.15 14.53
N PHE A 71 3.34 -6.33 14.13
CA PHE A 71 4.19 -6.52 12.96
C PHE A 71 5.52 -5.79 13.18
N HIS A 72 6.56 -6.20 12.46
CA HIS A 72 7.96 -5.80 12.69
C HIS A 72 8.56 -5.12 11.46
N ALA A 73 7.97 -5.31 10.28
CA ALA A 73 8.29 -4.55 9.08
C ALA A 73 7.05 -4.37 8.19
N ALA A 74 7.14 -3.39 7.29
CA ALA A 74 6.06 -3.02 6.40
C ALA A 74 6.58 -2.75 4.98
N ALA A 75 5.83 -3.20 3.98
CA ALA A 75 6.06 -2.89 2.57
C ALA A 75 4.81 -2.25 1.97
N ALA A 76 4.96 -1.06 1.41
CA ALA A 76 3.88 -0.28 0.81
C ALA A 76 4.20 -0.01 -0.67
N GLU A 77 3.47 -0.68 -1.55
CA GLU A 77 3.65 -0.60 -3.01
C GLU A 77 2.60 0.31 -3.63
N SER A 78 3.02 1.33 -4.37
CA SER A 78 2.11 2.17 -5.18
C SER A 78 0.98 2.80 -4.35
N GLN A 79 1.31 3.49 -3.25
CA GLN A 79 0.34 4.07 -2.33
C GLN A 79 -0.73 4.91 -3.06
N SER A 80 -2.00 4.63 -2.77
CA SER A 80 -3.14 5.38 -3.32
C SER A 80 -3.97 6.01 -2.20
N PHE A 81 -3.87 7.33 -2.06
CA PHE A 81 -4.63 8.10 -1.09
C PHE A 81 -5.84 8.77 -1.75
N GLY A 82 -7.04 8.42 -1.27
CA GLY A 82 -8.24 9.20 -1.54
C GLY A 82 -8.44 10.27 -0.47
N PRO A 83 -9.32 11.27 -0.70
CA PRO A 83 -9.63 12.28 0.31
C PRO A 83 -10.13 11.65 1.62
N VAL A 84 -9.43 11.90 2.72
CA VAL A 84 -9.80 11.53 4.08
C VAL A 84 -10.68 12.64 4.67
N ARG A 85 -11.98 12.39 4.70
CA ARG A 85 -12.98 13.34 5.21
C ARG A 85 -13.36 13.05 6.64
N THR A 86 -13.73 14.10 7.37
CA THR A 86 -14.41 13.96 8.67
C THR A 86 -15.78 13.29 8.50
N ILE A 87 -16.37 12.86 9.62
CA ILE A 87 -17.73 12.28 9.64
C ILE A 87 -18.73 13.29 9.07
N ASP A 88 -18.66 14.55 9.49
CA ASP A 88 -19.56 15.61 9.06
C ASP A 88 -19.42 15.91 7.56
N GLN A 89 -18.18 16.00 7.06
CA GLN A 89 -17.91 16.16 5.62
C GLN A 89 -18.37 14.96 4.79
N SER A 90 -18.49 13.78 5.40
CA SER A 90 -18.96 12.56 4.73
C SER A 90 -20.49 12.38 4.79
N GLN A 91 -21.20 13.26 5.50
CA GLN A 91 -22.65 13.16 5.70
C GLN A 91 -23.44 13.17 4.38
N PHE A 92 -22.96 13.87 3.35
CA PHE A 92 -23.61 13.87 2.04
C PHE A 92 -23.64 12.47 1.39
N ALA A 93 -22.56 11.69 1.56
CA ALA A 93 -22.45 10.34 1.02
C ALA A 93 -23.43 9.41 1.74
N TYR A 94 -23.51 9.52 3.07
CA TYR A 94 -24.50 8.81 3.87
C TYR A 94 -25.93 9.18 3.47
N ASN A 95 -26.25 10.47 3.36
CA ASN A 95 -27.58 10.94 2.98
C ASN A 95 -27.97 10.43 1.58
N SER A 96 -27.02 10.46 0.62
CA SER A 96 -27.23 9.94 -0.72
C SER A 96 -27.55 8.44 -0.70
N LEU A 97 -26.83 7.66 0.10
CA LEU A 97 -27.10 6.24 0.29
C LEU A 97 -28.50 6.02 0.87
N VAL A 98 -28.85 6.72 1.95
CA VAL A 98 -30.17 6.61 2.60
C VAL A 98 -31.31 6.95 1.65
N ILE A 99 -31.17 8.00 0.83
CA ILE A 99 -32.18 8.38 -0.18
C ILE A 99 -32.30 7.29 -1.25
N ARG A 100 -31.18 6.82 -1.81
CA ARG A 100 -31.17 5.84 -2.91
C ARG A 100 -31.62 4.45 -2.48
N THR A 101 -31.44 4.08 -1.22
CA THR A 101 -31.99 2.85 -0.66
C THR A 101 -33.46 3.00 -0.25
N GLY A 102 -34.11 4.15 -0.49
CA GLY A 102 -35.51 4.40 -0.15
C GLY A 102 -35.76 4.49 1.36
N CYS A 103 -34.72 4.82 2.14
CA CYS A 103 -34.73 4.76 3.60
C CYS A 103 -34.89 6.12 4.27
N ALA A 104 -35.04 7.20 3.50
CA ALA A 104 -35.16 8.57 4.00
C ALA A 104 -36.34 8.81 4.96
N HIS A 105 -37.37 7.95 4.91
CA HIS A 105 -38.58 8.09 5.73
C HIS A 105 -38.62 7.18 6.98
N ARG A 106 -37.53 6.45 7.28
CA ARG A 106 -37.50 5.54 8.45
C ARG A 106 -37.09 6.26 9.73
N ILE A 107 -37.76 5.93 10.84
CA ILE A 107 -37.61 6.56 12.18
C ILE A 107 -36.20 6.33 12.78
N SER A 108 -35.50 5.27 12.38
CA SER A 108 -34.11 5.04 12.77
C SER A 108 -33.25 4.77 11.53
N PRO A 109 -32.39 5.72 11.13
CA PRO A 109 -31.52 5.57 9.97
C PRO A 109 -30.30 4.67 10.28
N TYR A 110 -30.04 4.35 11.55
CA TYR A 110 -28.92 3.52 12.02
C TYR A 110 -29.24 2.02 12.09
N ALA A 111 -30.51 1.64 12.22
CA ALA A 111 -30.95 0.24 12.26
C ALA A 111 -31.41 -0.22 10.86
N LEU A 112 -30.48 -0.17 9.89
CA LEU A 112 -30.77 -0.41 8.49
C LEU A 112 -30.39 -1.83 8.06
N LEU A 113 -31.39 -2.69 7.81
CA LEU A 113 -31.22 -3.96 7.09
C LEU A 113 -31.66 -3.76 5.63
N VAL A 114 -30.71 -3.46 4.75
CA VAL A 114 -30.96 -3.40 3.29
C VAL A 114 -30.61 -4.75 2.66
N PRO A 115 -31.51 -5.38 1.88
CA PRO A 115 -31.18 -6.59 1.14
C PRO A 115 -29.98 -6.35 0.21
N VAL A 116 -29.03 -7.28 0.18
CA VAL A 116 -27.78 -7.20 -0.60
C VAL A 116 -28.03 -6.87 -2.08
N ILE A 117 -29.13 -7.34 -2.65
CA ILE A 117 -29.49 -7.08 -4.05
C ILE A 117 -29.71 -5.58 -4.35
N HIS A 118 -30.32 -4.84 -3.44
CA HIS A 118 -30.55 -3.40 -3.58
C HIS A 118 -29.25 -2.61 -3.37
N LEU A 119 -28.42 -3.01 -2.40
CA LEU A 119 -27.10 -2.40 -2.21
C LEU A 119 -26.21 -2.55 -3.45
N ARG A 120 -26.21 -3.74 -4.07
CA ARG A 120 -25.44 -3.98 -5.31
C ARG A 120 -25.89 -3.09 -6.47
N GLN A 121 -27.18 -2.81 -6.59
CA GLN A 121 -27.70 -1.94 -7.64
C GLN A 121 -27.28 -0.48 -7.42
N VAL A 122 -27.37 0.01 -6.18
CA VAL A 122 -26.93 1.36 -5.81
C VAL A 122 -25.43 1.53 -6.05
N VAL A 123 -24.60 0.61 -5.54
CA VAL A 123 -23.14 0.65 -5.71
C VAL A 123 -22.74 0.58 -7.19
N LYS A 124 -23.37 -0.29 -7.99
CA LYS A 124 -23.10 -0.36 -9.45
C LYS A 124 -23.41 0.96 -10.18
N SER A 125 -24.43 1.70 -9.74
CA SER A 125 -24.78 2.98 -10.36
C SER A 125 -23.83 4.14 -10.00
N ASP A 126 -23.10 4.03 -8.88
CA ASP A 126 -22.17 5.05 -8.38
C ASP A 126 -20.73 4.88 -8.85
N ILE A 127 -20.34 3.67 -9.27
CA ILE A 127 -19.03 3.44 -9.89
C ILE A 127 -19.10 3.91 -11.36
N ARG A 128 -18.99 5.22 -11.58
CA ARG A 128 -18.45 5.76 -12.83
C ARG A 128 -16.93 5.77 -12.68
N GLU A 129 -16.24 5.16 -13.63
CA GLU A 129 -14.78 5.02 -13.74
C GLU A 129 -13.99 6.09 -12.98
N LEU A 130 -13.45 5.71 -11.82
CA LEU A 130 -12.32 6.36 -11.19
C LEU A 130 -11.07 5.65 -11.71
N ALA A 131 -10.63 6.02 -12.91
CA ALA A 131 -9.27 5.76 -13.33
C ALA A 131 -8.39 6.71 -12.51
N LEU A 132 -7.80 6.20 -11.44
CA LEU A 132 -6.79 6.91 -10.68
C LEU A 132 -5.51 6.82 -11.49
N ASP A 133 -5.11 7.93 -12.09
CA ASP A 133 -3.78 8.10 -12.67
C ASP A 133 -2.77 7.92 -11.52
N GLU A 134 -1.97 6.86 -11.58
CA GLU A 134 -1.03 6.46 -10.53
C GLU A 134 0.15 7.43 -10.48
N GLY A 135 -0.05 8.60 -9.86
CA GLY A 135 0.99 9.64 -9.77
C GLY A 135 1.02 10.45 -8.48
N ILE A 136 0.13 10.19 -7.53
CA ILE A 136 0.04 10.96 -6.27
C ILE A 136 0.81 10.23 -5.17
N GLY A 137 2.14 10.39 -5.17
CA GLY A 137 3.00 9.88 -4.12
C GLY A 137 3.11 10.88 -2.97
N PHE A 138 2.58 10.56 -1.79
CA PHE A 138 3.02 11.20 -0.55
C PHE A 138 4.52 10.93 -0.34
N PRO A 139 5.34 11.92 0.07
CA PRO A 139 6.77 11.73 0.31
C PRO A 139 7.02 11.02 1.65
N HIS A 140 6.47 9.83 1.80
CA HIS A 140 6.49 9.06 3.05
C HIS A 140 7.92 8.64 3.45
N SER A 141 8.77 8.32 2.46
CA SER A 141 10.21 8.10 2.70
C SER A 141 10.90 9.34 3.27
N GLY A 142 10.47 10.55 2.89
CA GLY A 142 10.93 11.80 3.48
C GLY A 142 10.47 11.97 4.93
N VAL A 143 9.18 11.74 5.19
CA VAL A 143 8.60 11.82 6.55
C VAL A 143 9.29 10.83 7.50
N PHE A 144 9.48 9.59 7.06
CA PHE A 144 10.17 8.58 7.87
C PHE A 144 11.65 8.90 8.10
N ALA A 145 12.37 9.37 7.09
CA ALA A 145 13.74 9.80 7.27
C ALA A 145 13.87 10.98 8.25
N THR A 146 12.95 11.94 8.23
CA THR A 146 12.92 13.03 9.24
C THR A 146 12.67 12.52 10.66
N ALA A 147 12.01 11.36 10.79
CA ALA A 147 11.81 10.67 12.07
C ALA A 147 12.98 9.72 12.43
N GLY A 148 14.10 9.77 11.70
CA GLY A 148 15.27 8.90 11.92
C GLY A 148 15.06 7.45 11.50
N MET A 149 13.98 7.17 10.76
CA MET A 149 13.69 5.85 10.21
C MET A 149 14.19 5.78 8.77
N ASN A 150 15.36 5.19 8.59
CA ASN A 150 15.90 4.93 7.26
C ASN A 150 15.13 3.75 6.64
N GLY A 151 14.59 3.97 5.43
CA GLY A 151 13.82 2.97 4.70
C GLY A 151 14.30 2.84 3.27
N TRP A 152 13.73 1.91 2.50
CA TRP A 152 14.11 1.68 1.12
C TRP A 152 13.05 2.20 0.16
N ASN A 153 13.45 3.02 -0.81
CA ASN A 153 12.57 3.58 -1.84
C ASN A 153 12.95 3.03 -3.23
N TYR A 154 11.97 2.84 -4.10
CA TYR A 154 12.18 2.38 -5.46
C TYR A 154 11.33 3.15 -6.48
N TYR A 155 11.80 3.20 -7.72
CA TYR A 155 11.03 3.61 -8.89
C TYR A 155 11.02 2.47 -9.91
N TYR A 156 9.84 1.94 -10.18
CA TYR A 156 9.65 0.85 -11.13
C TYR A 156 9.32 1.40 -12.51
N ALA A 157 10.14 1.05 -13.49
CA ALA A 157 10.05 1.50 -14.87
C ALA A 157 10.30 0.34 -15.85
N VAL A 158 9.85 -0.87 -15.50
CA VAL A 158 9.92 -2.01 -16.40
C VAL A 158 8.87 -1.84 -17.51
N GLU A 159 9.36 -1.57 -18.71
CA GLU A 159 8.52 -1.38 -19.90
C GLU A 159 7.95 -2.72 -20.38
N ASP A 160 6.61 -2.77 -20.50
CA ASP A 160 5.88 -3.85 -21.16
C ASP A 160 5.52 -3.37 -22.57
N PRO A 161 6.04 -4.00 -23.65
CA PRO A 161 5.78 -3.54 -25.02
C PRO A 161 4.30 -3.41 -25.38
N ALA A 162 3.42 -4.21 -24.76
CA ALA A 162 1.99 -4.11 -25.00
C ALA A 162 1.35 -2.93 -24.25
N ALA A 163 1.84 -2.61 -23.03
CA ALA A 163 1.37 -1.46 -22.25
C ALA A 163 1.87 -0.12 -22.83
N GLU A 164 3.07 -0.10 -23.39
CA GLU A 164 3.58 1.05 -24.14
C GLU A 164 2.77 1.28 -25.42
N ALA A 165 2.46 0.21 -26.16
CA ALA A 165 1.65 0.29 -27.38
C ALA A 165 0.21 0.76 -27.11
N SER A 166 -0.34 0.51 -25.92
CA SER A 166 -1.66 0.99 -25.52
C SER A 166 -1.65 2.39 -24.89
N GLY A 167 -0.48 2.97 -24.63
CA GLY A 167 -0.33 4.26 -23.95
C GLY A 167 -0.56 4.20 -22.44
N GLU A 168 -0.62 3.01 -21.84
CA GLU A 168 -0.74 2.81 -20.39
C GLU A 168 0.60 3.03 -19.67
N GLY A 169 1.72 2.97 -20.38
CA GLY A 169 3.06 3.10 -19.81
C GLY A 169 3.39 1.94 -18.86
N VAL A 170 3.98 2.25 -17.71
CA VAL A 170 4.39 1.24 -16.71
C VAL A 170 3.29 1.04 -15.68
N ARG A 171 2.80 -0.20 -15.56
CA ARG A 171 1.74 -0.58 -14.60
C ARG A 171 2.32 -0.78 -13.19
N ALA A 172 1.53 -0.49 -12.15
CA ALA A 172 1.89 -0.84 -10.76
C ALA A 172 2.27 -2.32 -10.59
N ILE A 173 3.37 -2.55 -9.87
CA ILE A 173 3.76 -3.89 -9.42
C ILE A 173 2.76 -4.34 -8.36
N ARG A 174 2.47 -5.64 -8.37
CA ARG A 174 1.78 -6.30 -7.25
C ARG A 174 2.67 -7.39 -6.69
N TRP A 175 2.67 -7.54 -5.37
CA TRP A 175 3.22 -8.65 -4.56
C TRP A 175 2.81 -10.08 -4.95
N LYS A 176 2.11 -10.27 -6.08
CA LYS A 176 1.76 -11.60 -6.60
C LYS A 176 2.89 -12.11 -7.48
N PRO A 177 3.12 -13.44 -7.54
CA PRO A 177 3.94 -14.02 -8.59
C PRO A 177 3.28 -13.73 -9.93
N MET A 178 3.69 -12.64 -10.57
CA MET A 178 3.35 -12.39 -11.97
C MET A 178 4.19 -13.35 -12.82
N PRO A 179 3.63 -13.91 -13.91
CA PRO A 179 4.42 -14.66 -14.90
C PRO A 179 5.59 -13.86 -15.49
N SER A 180 5.54 -12.53 -15.38
CA SER A 180 6.53 -11.54 -15.79
C SER A 180 7.28 -10.88 -14.62
N GLY A 181 7.12 -11.38 -13.39
CA GLY A 181 7.73 -10.76 -12.21
C GLY A 181 9.25 -10.73 -12.34
N ASP A 182 9.84 -9.54 -12.29
CA ASP A 182 11.28 -9.35 -12.31
C ASP A 182 11.92 -10.18 -11.17
N PRO A 183 12.71 -11.23 -11.48
CA PRO A 183 13.37 -12.08 -10.48
C PRO A 183 14.21 -11.27 -9.50
N MET A 184 14.68 -10.09 -9.92
CA MET A 184 15.42 -9.17 -9.10
C MET A 184 14.55 -8.62 -7.95
N MET A 185 13.35 -8.14 -8.26
CA MET A 185 12.43 -7.61 -7.27
C MET A 185 11.93 -8.69 -6.31
N GLN A 186 11.66 -9.89 -6.81
CA GLN A 186 11.33 -11.01 -5.93
C GLN A 186 12.47 -11.33 -4.95
N GLY A 187 13.72 -11.19 -5.38
CA GLY A 187 14.90 -11.32 -4.53
C GLY A 187 14.91 -10.29 -3.39
N TYR A 188 14.74 -9.00 -3.72
CA TYR A 188 14.69 -7.94 -2.70
C TYR A 188 13.52 -8.13 -1.72
N TRP A 189 12.33 -8.50 -2.20
CA TRP A 189 11.19 -8.78 -1.34
C TRP A 189 11.46 -9.95 -0.41
N THR A 190 11.92 -11.07 -0.96
CA THR A 190 12.27 -12.27 -0.17
C THR A 190 13.29 -11.95 0.91
N SER A 191 14.31 -11.14 0.58
CA SER A 191 15.31 -10.70 1.55
C SER A 191 14.70 -9.85 2.65
N SER A 192 13.90 -8.85 2.28
CA SER A 192 13.25 -7.93 3.21
C SER A 192 12.36 -8.69 4.19
N ILE A 193 11.62 -9.69 3.72
CA ILE A 193 10.74 -10.45 4.60
C ILE A 193 11.53 -11.40 5.50
N LYS A 194 12.68 -11.91 5.06
CA LYS A 194 13.49 -12.80 5.90
C LYS A 194 14.30 -12.05 6.95
N SER A 195 14.82 -10.88 6.59
CA SER A 195 15.89 -10.21 7.33
C SER A 195 15.60 -8.75 7.69
N PHE A 196 14.42 -8.23 7.34
CA PHE A 196 14.08 -6.79 7.40
C PHE A 196 15.01 -5.89 6.57
N ASP A 197 15.86 -6.49 5.72
CA ASP A 197 16.80 -5.84 4.83
C ASP A 197 16.67 -6.45 3.41
N PRO A 198 16.52 -5.65 2.35
CA PRO A 198 16.46 -6.15 0.98
C PRO A 198 17.77 -6.78 0.48
N ASN A 199 18.92 -6.55 1.13
CA ASN A 199 20.23 -6.87 0.57
C ASN A 199 20.79 -8.28 0.84
N PRO A 200 20.63 -8.91 2.03
CA PRO A 200 21.29 -10.19 2.36
C PRO A 200 20.95 -11.37 1.44
N HIS A 201 19.73 -11.40 0.89
CA HIS A 201 19.24 -12.47 0.02
C HIS A 201 18.75 -11.94 -1.34
N ARG A 202 19.22 -10.77 -1.77
CA ARG A 202 18.88 -10.21 -3.08
C ARG A 202 19.36 -11.12 -4.22
N HIS A 203 18.75 -10.96 -5.40
CA HIS A 203 19.12 -11.73 -6.59
C HIS A 203 20.61 -11.52 -6.93
N PRO A 204 21.38 -12.58 -7.25
CA PRO A 204 22.78 -12.42 -7.66
C PRO A 204 22.93 -11.46 -8.83
N GLY A 205 23.90 -10.54 -8.76
CA GLY A 205 24.11 -9.52 -9.79
C GLY A 205 23.20 -8.30 -9.69
N SER A 206 22.24 -8.26 -8.76
CA SER A 206 21.47 -7.06 -8.46
C SER A 206 22.29 -6.06 -7.62
N PRO A 207 22.12 -4.74 -7.84
CA PRO A 207 22.85 -3.73 -7.09
C PRO A 207 22.50 -3.77 -5.60
N GLU A 208 23.34 -3.15 -4.78
CA GLU A 208 22.98 -2.90 -3.39
C GLU A 208 21.88 -1.82 -3.34
N TRP A 209 20.79 -2.13 -2.62
CA TRP A 209 19.71 -1.18 -2.38
C TRP A 209 20.02 -0.40 -1.12
N LYS A 210 20.47 0.85 -1.31
CA LYS A 210 20.81 1.76 -0.22
C LYS A 210 19.56 2.39 0.37
N THR A 211 19.62 2.76 1.64
CA THR A 211 18.46 3.39 2.27
C THR A 211 18.29 4.83 1.78
N TRP A 212 17.05 5.26 1.85
CA TRP A 212 16.64 6.64 1.71
C TRP A 212 17.13 7.43 2.93
N GLY A 213 17.96 8.45 2.71
CA GLY A 213 18.39 9.38 3.75
C GLY A 213 19.81 9.17 4.26
N ASP A 214 20.51 8.08 3.90
CA ASP A 214 21.91 7.84 4.33
C ASP A 214 22.90 8.94 3.90
N ARG A 215 22.52 9.85 2.97
CA ARG A 215 23.36 10.98 2.49
C ARG A 215 22.58 12.26 2.12
N GLU A 216 21.37 12.46 2.65
CA GLU A 216 20.45 13.57 2.25
C GLU A 216 20.10 13.61 0.75
N ASP A 217 20.38 12.55 0.01
CA ASP A 217 20.45 12.53 -1.45
C ASP A 217 19.18 12.01 -2.14
N TYR A 218 18.05 11.88 -1.42
CA TYR A 218 16.78 11.38 -1.95
C TYR A 218 16.98 10.14 -2.82
N SER A 219 17.84 9.22 -2.35
CA SER A 219 18.31 8.06 -3.09
C SER A 219 17.25 6.95 -3.14
N ARG A 220 16.99 6.41 -4.33
CA ARG A 220 16.10 5.27 -4.57
C ARG A 220 16.71 4.30 -5.56
N ILE A 221 16.24 3.05 -5.56
CA ILE A 221 16.59 2.10 -6.61
C ILE A 221 15.68 2.32 -7.83
N PHE A 222 16.26 2.59 -8.99
CA PHE A 222 15.57 2.60 -10.27
C PHE A 222 15.58 1.19 -10.84
N ILE A 223 14.42 0.64 -11.17
CA ILE A 223 14.26 -0.73 -11.66
C ILE A 223 13.72 -0.70 -13.08
N ARG A 224 14.55 -1.13 -14.02
CA ARG A 224 14.20 -1.32 -15.43
C ARG A 224 14.93 -2.54 -15.94
N THR A 225 14.32 -3.31 -16.83
CA THR A 225 14.95 -4.47 -17.45
C THR A 225 16.32 -4.07 -18.02
N ASN A 226 17.37 -4.77 -17.57
CA ASN A 226 18.77 -4.52 -17.93
C ASN A 226 19.36 -3.15 -17.49
N HIS A 227 18.67 -2.37 -16.67
CA HIS A 227 19.12 -1.06 -16.20
C HIS A 227 18.62 -0.76 -14.77
N THR A 228 18.89 -1.67 -13.84
CA THR A 228 18.62 -1.44 -12.42
C THR A 228 19.82 -0.81 -11.74
N VAL A 229 19.65 0.39 -11.18
CA VAL A 229 20.73 1.18 -10.55
C VAL A 229 20.19 2.01 -9.38
N MET A 230 21.07 2.47 -8.50
CA MET A 230 20.71 3.53 -7.54
C MET A 230 20.67 4.88 -8.28
N GLU A 231 19.65 5.68 -8.01
CA GLU A 231 19.52 7.05 -8.53
C GLU A 231 19.11 8.03 -7.43
N THR A 232 19.41 9.30 -7.66
CA THR A 232 18.87 10.42 -6.87
C THR A 232 17.58 10.90 -7.50
N VAL A 233 16.52 11.07 -6.71
CA VAL A 233 15.24 11.62 -7.20
C VAL A 233 15.47 13.01 -7.81
N PRO A 234 15.06 13.25 -9.07
CA PRO A 234 15.27 14.52 -9.75
C PRO A 234 14.69 15.71 -8.98
N VAL A 235 15.38 16.86 -9.01
CA VAL A 235 14.94 18.13 -8.37
C VAL A 235 13.49 18.46 -8.75
N ALA A 236 13.16 18.42 -10.04
CA ALA A 236 11.81 18.73 -10.53
C ALA A 236 10.73 17.79 -9.96
N GLN A 237 11.06 16.53 -9.67
CA GLN A 237 10.13 15.61 -9.02
C GLN A 237 9.92 15.98 -7.54
N ARG A 238 10.99 16.38 -6.85
CA ARG A 238 10.92 16.83 -5.45
C ARG A 238 10.09 18.11 -5.32
N GLU A 239 10.30 19.10 -6.19
CA GLU A 239 9.51 20.35 -6.19
C GLU A 239 8.02 20.10 -6.41
N ARG A 240 7.65 19.14 -7.28
CA ARG A 240 6.25 18.73 -7.44
C ARG A 240 5.70 18.10 -6.16
N CYS A 241 6.47 17.22 -5.50
CA CYS A 241 6.08 16.64 -4.22
C CYS A 241 5.88 17.73 -3.15
N ASP A 242 6.80 18.68 -3.04
CA ASP A 242 6.72 19.79 -2.08
C ASP A 242 5.48 20.65 -2.30
N HIS A 243 5.13 20.92 -3.58
CA HIS A 243 3.90 21.60 -3.93
C HIS A 243 2.66 20.82 -3.45
N TRP A 244 2.57 19.52 -3.73
CA TRP A 244 1.44 18.70 -3.30
C TRP A 244 1.31 18.64 -1.78
N VAL A 245 2.42 18.56 -1.05
CA VAL A 245 2.41 18.62 0.43
C VAL A 245 1.84 19.96 0.91
N SER A 246 2.20 21.07 0.25
CA SER A 246 1.73 22.41 0.64
C SER A 246 0.21 22.60 0.54
N ILE A 247 -0.46 21.81 -0.31
CA ILE A 247 -1.91 21.88 -0.52
C ILE A 247 -2.64 20.63 0.01
N GLY A 248 -1.94 19.69 0.66
CA GLY A 248 -2.53 18.40 1.06
C GLY A 248 -3.73 18.54 1.98
N THR A 249 -3.67 19.46 2.95
CA THR A 249 -4.78 19.75 3.88
C THR A 249 -6.03 20.24 3.15
N ASP A 250 -5.85 21.08 2.13
CA ASP A 250 -6.96 21.63 1.34
C ASP A 250 -7.62 20.55 0.47
N LEU A 251 -6.82 19.59 0.00
CA LEU A 251 -7.29 18.41 -0.73
C LEU A 251 -7.89 17.33 0.18
N SER A 252 -7.83 17.53 1.50
CA SER A 252 -8.17 16.51 2.51
C SER A 252 -7.36 15.23 2.33
N GLN A 253 -6.06 15.34 2.04
CA GLN A 253 -5.14 14.22 1.87
C GLN A 253 -4.15 14.13 3.03
#